data_AF-A0A432NW46-F1
#
_entry.id   AF-A0A432NW46-F1
#
_cell.length_a   1.000
_cell.length_b   1.000
_cell.length_c   1.000
_cell.angle_alpha   90.00
_cell.angle_beta   90.00
_cell.angle_gamma   90.00
#
_symmetry.space_group_name_H-M   'P 1'
#
loop_
_entity.id
_entity.type
_entity.pdbx_description
1 polymer ?
#
loop_
_entity_poly.entity_id
_entity_poly.type
_entity_poly.pdbx_seq_one_letter_code
_entity_poly.pdbx_strand_id
1 'polypeptide(L)'
;MEEITSLIRDLSIEEREEIFVDIARMLECTAREALVEGNMHFAAISNDMAEAIRINADELARDDPDNAELVLQQATAMISQFEAVHPYRMVSMAVH
;
A
#
# COMPACT_ATOMS: atom_id res chain seq x y z
N MET A 1 7.47 -7.66 -8.10
CA MET A 1 7.29 -6.76 -6.94
C MET A 1 8.37 -6.95 -5.86
N GLU A 2 9.46 -7.69 -6.10
CA GLU A 2 10.57 -7.83 -5.12
C GLU A 2 11.58 -6.66 -5.15
N GLU A 3 11.51 -5.76 -6.14
CA GLU A 3 12.48 -4.65 -6.29
C GLU A 3 12.16 -3.40 -5.46
N ILE A 4 10.92 -3.26 -4.94
CA ILE A 4 10.47 -2.01 -4.28
C ILE A 4 11.05 -1.88 -2.86
N THR A 5 11.27 -3.00 -2.16
CA THR A 5 11.66 -3.00 -0.74
C THR A 5 13.16 -2.80 -0.54
N SER A 6 14.01 -3.27 -1.46
CA SER A 6 15.46 -3.09 -1.37
C SER A 6 15.95 -1.67 -1.66
N LEU A 7 15.07 -0.74 -2.04
CA LEU A 7 15.45 0.61 -2.45
C LEU A 7 15.14 1.72 -1.43
N ILE A 8 14.23 1.51 -0.46
CA ILE A 8 13.65 2.66 0.25
C ILE A 8 14.64 3.46 1.12
N ARG A 9 15.67 2.79 1.64
CA ARG A 9 16.71 3.42 2.47
C ARG A 9 17.61 4.37 1.66
N ASP A 10 17.76 4.08 0.37
CA ASP A 10 18.60 4.86 -0.55
C ASP A 10 17.83 6.01 -1.22
N LEU A 11 16.51 6.04 -1.06
CA LEU A 11 15.64 7.11 -1.56
C LEU A 11 15.68 8.35 -0.66
N SER A 12 15.44 9.50 -1.27
CA SER A 12 15.16 10.75 -0.57
C SER A 12 13.87 10.66 0.23
N ILE A 13 13.73 11.49 1.27
CA ILE A 13 12.51 11.55 2.09
C ILE A 13 11.26 11.77 1.22
N GLU A 14 11.36 12.65 0.23
CA GLU A 14 10.27 12.99 -0.69
C GLU A 14 9.83 11.77 -1.51
N GLU A 15 10.78 11.01 -2.07
CA GLU A 15 10.50 9.78 -2.81
C GLU A 15 9.89 8.68 -1.93
N ARG A 16 10.33 8.57 -0.66
CA ARG A 16 9.74 7.61 0.29
C ARG A 16 8.30 7.97 0.62
N GLU A 17 8.04 9.25 0.88
CA GLU A 17 6.70 9.76 1.18
C GLU A 17 5.75 9.49 0.00
N GLU A 18 6.21 9.72 -1.24
CA GLU A 18 5.45 9.40 -2.45
C GLU A 18 5.08 7.91 -2.54
N ILE A 19 6.03 7.02 -2.26
CA ILE A 19 5.78 5.56 -2.22
C ILE A 19 4.71 5.21 -1.19
N PHE A 20 4.72 5.83 0.00
CA PHE A 20 3.68 5.62 1.01
C PHE A 20 2.31 6.13 0.58
N VAL A 21 2.26 7.27 -0.10
CA VAL A 21 1.01 7.79 -0.66
C VAL A 21 0.44 6.84 -1.72
N ASP A 22 1.30 6.31 -2.59
CA ASP A 22 0.89 5.39 -3.66
C ASP A 22 0.46 4.02 -3.12
N ILE A 23 1.17 3.45 -2.14
CA ILE A 23 0.76 2.18 -1.54
C ILE A 23 -0.58 2.30 -0.79
N ALA A 24 -0.81 3.43 -0.09
CA ALA A 24 -2.08 3.69 0.55
C ALA A 24 -3.22 3.81 -0.48
N ARG A 25 -2.98 4.49 -1.61
CA ARG A 25 -3.94 4.56 -2.71
C ARG A 25 -4.25 3.19 -3.29
N MET A 26 -3.25 2.33 -3.49
CA MET A 26 -3.47 0.95 -3.96
C MET A 26 -4.29 0.12 -2.97
N LEU A 27 -4.04 0.27 -1.67
CA LEU A 27 -4.84 -0.39 -0.62
C LEU A 27 -6.30 0.06 -0.64
N GLU A 28 -6.58 1.36 -0.83
CA GLU A 28 -7.95 1.87 -0.98
C GLU A 28 -8.64 1.31 -2.23
N CYS A 29 -7.94 1.23 -3.36
CA CYS A 29 -8.47 0.59 -4.56
C CYS A 29 -8.82 -0.88 -4.29
N THR A 30 -7.92 -1.61 -3.65
CA THR A 30 -8.10 -3.02 -3.28
C THR A 30 -9.27 -3.18 -2.30
N ALA A 31 -9.40 -2.28 -1.32
CA ALA A 31 -10.52 -2.25 -0.39
C ALA A 31 -11.86 -2.05 -1.10
N ARG A 32 -11.90 -1.15 -2.09
CA ARG A 32 -13.10 -0.89 -2.89
C ARG A 32 -13.48 -2.08 -3.75
N GLU A 33 -12.52 -2.74 -4.38
CA GLU A 33 -12.75 -3.99 -5.13
C GLU A 33 -13.30 -5.07 -4.22
N ALA A 34 -12.66 -5.31 -3.07
CA ALA A 34 -13.11 -6.26 -2.07
C ALA A 34 -14.53 -5.99 -1.59
N LEU A 35 -14.89 -4.72 -1.39
CA LEU A 35 -16.23 -4.31 -1.02
C LEU A 35 -17.27 -4.64 -2.10
N VAL A 36 -16.94 -4.37 -3.38
CA VAL A 36 -17.81 -4.70 -4.53
C VAL A 36 -18.02 -6.21 -4.64
N GLU A 37 -17.02 -7.01 -4.30
CA GLU A 37 -17.09 -8.47 -4.29
C GLU A 37 -17.73 -9.06 -3.02
N GLY A 38 -18.13 -8.21 -2.07
CA GLY A 38 -18.79 -8.62 -0.81
C GLY A 38 -17.83 -9.08 0.28
N ASN A 39 -16.52 -8.94 0.10
CA ASN A 39 -15.50 -9.22 1.11
C ASN A 39 -15.32 -8.03 2.07
N MET A 40 -16.34 -7.80 2.91
CA MET A 40 -16.40 -6.68 3.86
C MET A 40 -15.21 -6.65 4.83
N HIS A 41 -14.72 -7.82 5.25
CA HIS A 41 -13.63 -7.93 6.20
C HIS A 41 -12.31 -7.47 5.60
N PHE A 42 -11.99 -7.95 4.39
CA PHE A 42 -10.78 -7.55 3.68
C PHE A 42 -10.83 -6.06 3.31
N ALA A 43 -12.01 -5.56 2.92
CA ALA A 43 -12.22 -4.14 2.64
C ALA A 43 -11.90 -3.26 3.85
N ALA A 44 -12.41 -3.62 5.04
CA ALA A 44 -12.15 -2.88 6.27
C ALA A 44 -10.65 -2.85 6.62
N ILE A 45 -10.01 -4.02 6.67
CA ILE A 45 -8.57 -4.12 7.03
C ILE A 45 -7.70 -3.35 6.04
N SER A 46 -7.99 -3.44 4.74
CA SER A 46 -7.22 -2.72 3.71
C SER A 46 -7.39 -1.20 3.83
N ASN A 47 -8.59 -0.74 4.17
CA ASN A 47 -8.85 0.69 4.37
C ASN A 47 -8.19 1.22 5.65
N ASP A 48 -8.25 0.46 6.75
CA ASP A 48 -7.57 0.79 8.01
C ASP A 48 -6.06 0.90 7.80
N MET A 49 -5.46 -0.02 7.04
CA MET A 49 -4.04 0.04 6.68
C MET A 49 -3.72 1.26 5.81
N ALA A 50 -4.55 1.57 4.81
CA ALA A 50 -4.34 2.75 3.96
C ALA A 50 -4.39 4.06 4.77
N GLU A 51 -5.36 4.17 5.68
CA GLU A 51 -5.51 5.32 6.57
C GLU A 51 -4.30 5.46 7.50
N ALA A 52 -3.87 4.36 8.13
CA ALA A 52 -2.69 4.36 8.99
C ALA A 52 -1.43 4.80 8.25
N ILE A 53 -1.22 4.33 7.01
CA ILE A 53 -0.07 4.74 6.20
C ILE A 53 -0.14 6.23 5.87
N ARG A 54 -1.30 6.74 5.45
CA ARG A 54 -1.45 8.17 5.12
C ARG A 54 -1.19 9.09 6.31
N ILE A 55 -1.70 8.72 7.49
CA ILE A 55 -1.53 9.52 8.71
C ILE A 55 -0.05 9.62 9.10
N ASN A 56 0.72 8.55 8.88
CA ASN A 56 2.11 8.45 9.32
C ASN A 56 3.14 8.57 8.18
N ALA A 57 2.74 8.93 6.95
CA ALA A 57 3.62 8.91 5.79
C ALA A 57 4.87 9.79 5.96
N ASP A 58 4.71 10.99 6.52
CA ASP A 58 5.79 11.93 6.81
C ASP A 58 6.80 11.37 7.83
N GLU A 59 6.29 10.75 8.91
CA GLU A 59 7.10 10.15 9.97
C GLU A 59 7.83 8.89 9.48
N LEU A 60 7.13 8.00 8.76
CA LEU A 60 7.72 6.81 8.14
C LEU A 60 8.80 7.17 7.11
N ALA A 61 8.62 8.26 6.36
CA ALA A 61 9.60 8.71 5.39
C ALA A 61 10.88 9.27 6.04
N ARG A 62 10.77 9.92 7.21
CA ARG A 62 11.86 10.68 7.84
C ARG A 62 12.58 9.93 8.96
N ASP A 63 11.82 9.37 9.89
CA ASP A 63 12.31 9.08 11.24
C ASP A 63 12.47 7.59 11.50
N ASP A 64 11.79 6.73 10.74
CA ASP A 64 11.78 5.28 11.00
C ASP A 64 11.88 4.42 9.73
N PRO A 65 13.08 4.36 9.10
CA PRO A 65 13.28 3.61 7.86
C PRO A 65 13.09 2.10 8.01
N ASP A 66 13.27 1.55 9.22
CA ASP A 66 13.07 0.11 9.49
C ASP A 66 11.57 -0.22 9.56
N ASN A 67 10.77 0.57 10.27
CA ASN A 67 9.32 0.38 10.26
C ASN A 67 8.70 0.76 8.91
N ALA A 68 9.25 1.75 8.21
CA ALA A 68 8.86 2.10 6.86
C ALA A 68 8.93 0.89 5.91
N GLU A 69 10.04 0.15 5.95
CA GLU A 69 10.24 -1.05 5.15
C GLU A 69 9.24 -2.16 5.52
N LEU A 70 9.01 -2.39 6.82
CA LEU A 70 8.05 -3.39 7.28
C LEU A 70 6.61 -3.07 6.87
N VAL A 71 6.20 -1.81 7.03
CA VAL A 71 4.86 -1.35 6.63
C VAL A 71 4.64 -1.55 5.13
N LEU A 72 5.64 -1.25 4.31
CA LEU A 72 5.56 -1.49 2.87
C LEU A 72 5.49 -2.97 2.53
N GLN A 73 6.33 -3.80 3.13
CA GLN A 73 6.28 -5.24 2.94
C GLN A 73 4.89 -5.79 3.27
N GLN A 74 4.31 -5.36 4.39
CA GLN A 74 2.99 -5.80 4.81
C GLN A 74 1.89 -5.32 3.84
N ALA A 75 1.91 -4.05 3.45
CA ALA A 75 0.95 -3.48 2.50
C ALA A 75 1.03 -4.16 1.12
N THR A 76 2.24 -4.33 0.59
CA THR A 76 2.48 -5.04 -0.68
C THR A 76 2.05 -6.49 -0.60
N ALA A 77 2.30 -7.18 0.52
CA ALA A 77 1.86 -8.56 0.71
C ALA A 77 0.32 -8.67 0.76
N MET A 78 -0.37 -7.72 1.40
CA MET A 78 -1.83 -7.68 1.42
C MET A 78 -2.41 -7.48 0.02
N ILE A 79 -1.88 -6.51 -0.74
CA ILE A 79 -2.27 -6.28 -2.12
C ILE A 79 -2.04 -7.56 -2.93
N SER A 80 -0.81 -8.11 -2.90
CA SER A 80 -0.41 -9.34 -3.60
C SER A 80 -1.33 -10.53 -3.33
N GLN A 81 -1.73 -10.71 -2.07
CA GLN A 81 -2.67 -11.78 -1.67
C GLN A 81 -4.03 -11.60 -2.31
N PHE A 82 -4.56 -10.37 -2.34
CA PHE A 82 -5.80 -10.07 -3.04
C PHE A 82 -5.65 -10.33 -4.55
N GLU A 83 -4.56 -9.89 -5.16
CA GLU A 83 -4.32 -10.09 -6.60
C GLU A 83 -4.34 -11.57 -7.00
N ALA A 84 -3.74 -12.43 -6.17
CA ALA A 84 -3.61 -13.85 -6.44
C ALA A 84 -4.95 -14.59 -6.48
N VAL A 85 -5.95 -14.11 -5.75
CA VAL A 85 -7.29 -14.71 -5.72
C VAL A 85 -8.29 -13.99 -6.64
N HIS A 86 -7.91 -12.84 -7.21
CA HIS A 86 -8.74 -12.02 -8.12
C HIS A 86 -8.02 -11.74 -9.47
N PRO A 87 -8.00 -12.69 -10.42
CA PRO A 87 -7.26 -12.56 -11.69
C PRO A 87 -7.84 -11.57 -12.70
N TYR A 88 -9.04 -11.02 -12.47
CA TYR A 88 -9.71 -10.04 -13.36
C TYR A 88 -10.08 -8.76 -12.60
N ARG A 89 -9.08 -8.04 -12.10
CA ARG A 89 -9.28 -6.79 -11.34
C ARG A 89 -9.55 -5.57 -12.22
N MET A 90 -10.25 -4.59 -11.66
CA MET A 90 -10.41 -3.29 -12.28
C MET A 90 -9.15 -2.47 -11.99
N VAL A 91 -8.09 -2.70 -12.79
CA VAL A 91 -6.86 -1.91 -12.69
C VAL A 91 -7.20 -0.45 -13.03
N SER A 92 -7.33 0.39 -12.01
CA SER A 92 -7.43 1.83 -12.18
C SER A 92 -6.06 2.34 -12.62
N MET A 93 -5.86 2.50 -13.93
CA MET A 93 -4.67 3.15 -14.51
C MET A 93 -4.69 4.67 -14.30
N ALA A 94 -5.00 5.14 -13.10
CA ALA A 94 -4.81 6.53 -12.73
C ALA A 94 -3.32 6.74 -12.44
N VAL A 95 -2.53 6.86 -13.50
CA VAL A 95 -1.19 7.47 -13.42
C VAL A 95 -1.43 8.96 -13.20
N HIS A 96 -0.89 9.51 -12.11
CA HIS A 96 -0.78 10.97 -11.91
C HIS A 96 0.65 11.40 -12.23
#